data_AF-A0A6M2CRY1-F1
#
_entry.id   AF-A0A6M2CRY1-F1
#
_cell.length_a   1.000
_cell.length_b   1.000
_cell.length_c   1.000
_cell.angle_alpha   90.00
_cell.angle_beta   90.00
_cell.angle_gamma   90.00
#
_symmetry.space_group_name_H-M   'P 1'
#
loop_
_entity.id
_entity.type
_entity.pdbx_description
1 polymer ?
#
loop_
_entity_poly.entity_id
_entity_poly.type
_entity_poly.pdbx_seq_one_letter_code
_entity_poly.pdbx_strand_id
1 'polypeptide(L)'
;MAAPKGECSTSSSSGNSGVVVTDVPPNESETLEGRATAIQGKLDNTYRQIMLLDQRIRDLKRLYKRAEKNNKYAFRYNIRMNVSIACSIKMMYYHYANTKVAELERITTQLEEARSTASDTSDGDRV
;
A
#
# COMPACT_ATOMS: atom_id res chain seq x y z
N MET A 1 -50.94 -9.18 -14.42
CA MET A 1 -50.25 -9.63 -15.65
C MET A 1 -48.77 -9.76 -15.34
N ALA A 2 -48.28 -10.99 -15.30
CA ALA A 2 -46.89 -11.33 -15.01
C ALA A 2 -46.09 -11.38 -16.32
N ALA A 3 -44.84 -10.94 -16.29
CA ALA A 3 -43.86 -11.10 -17.36
C ALA A 3 -42.64 -11.89 -16.83
N PRO A 4 -42.10 -12.85 -17.59
CA PRO A 4 -41.09 -13.80 -17.11
C PRO A 4 -39.66 -13.24 -17.20
N LYS A 5 -38.81 -13.60 -16.24
CA LYS A 5 -37.36 -13.35 -16.28
C LYS A 5 -36.69 -14.44 -17.10
N GLY A 6 -35.99 -14.05 -18.16
CA GLY A 6 -35.18 -14.93 -18.99
C GLY A 6 -33.91 -15.38 -18.28
N GLU A 7 -33.62 -16.67 -18.39
CA GLU A 7 -32.37 -17.32 -18.00
C GLU A 7 -31.32 -17.08 -19.09
N CYS A 8 -30.11 -16.71 -18.69
CA CYS A 8 -28.98 -16.61 -19.60
C CYS A 8 -27.88 -17.56 -19.11
N SER A 9 -27.83 -18.75 -19.73
CA SER A 9 -26.78 -19.73 -19.56
C SER A 9 -25.52 -19.26 -20.28
N THR A 10 -24.40 -19.16 -19.57
CA THR A 10 -23.08 -19.01 -20.18
C THR A 10 -22.30 -20.31 -19.97
N SER A 11 -22.23 -21.11 -21.03
CA SER A 11 -21.21 -22.13 -21.20
C SER A 11 -19.96 -21.46 -21.78
N SER A 12 -18.81 -21.68 -21.16
CA SER A 12 -17.52 -21.35 -21.75
C SER A 12 -16.51 -22.42 -21.36
N SER A 13 -16.36 -23.35 -22.30
CA SER A 13 -15.23 -24.24 -22.47
C SER A 13 -13.98 -23.40 -22.78
N SER A 14 -12.85 -23.70 -22.14
CA SER A 14 -11.54 -23.34 -22.67
C SER A 14 -10.52 -24.37 -22.23
N GLY A 15 -9.84 -24.91 -23.24
CA GLY A 15 -9.00 -26.09 -23.16
C GLY A 15 -7.71 -25.88 -22.39
N ASN A 16 -7.25 -26.97 -21.78
CA ASN A 16 -5.96 -27.08 -21.16
C ASN A 16 -4.96 -27.54 -22.23
N SER A 17 -4.00 -26.70 -22.60
CA SER A 17 -2.84 -27.09 -23.41
C SER A 17 -1.57 -26.56 -22.75
N GLY A 18 -0.58 -27.45 -22.69
CA GLY A 18 0.54 -27.41 -21.79
C GLY A 18 1.38 -26.14 -21.85
N VAL A 19 1.92 -25.79 -20.69
CA VAL A 19 3.19 -25.08 -20.59
C VAL A 19 4.07 -25.89 -19.65
N VAL A 20 5.16 -26.40 -20.22
CA VAL A 20 6.26 -27.03 -19.52
C VAL A 20 6.85 -25.99 -18.58
N VAL A 21 6.68 -26.18 -17.27
CA VAL A 21 7.39 -25.40 -16.25
C VAL A 21 8.83 -25.85 -16.29
N THR A 22 9.68 -25.02 -16.88
CA THR A 22 11.12 -25.07 -16.63
C THR A 22 11.32 -24.44 -15.25
N ASP A 23 11.53 -25.29 -14.24
CA ASP A 23 11.97 -24.87 -12.91
C ASP A 23 13.41 -24.35 -13.01
N VAL A 24 13.55 -23.09 -13.41
CA VAL A 24 14.74 -22.30 -13.11
C VAL A 24 14.44 -21.65 -11.75
N PRO A 25 15.21 -21.94 -10.69
CA PRO A 25 15.00 -21.27 -9.41
C PRO A 25 15.15 -19.77 -9.62
N PRO A 26 14.14 -18.95 -9.30
CA PRO A 26 14.25 -17.51 -9.45
C PRO A 26 15.35 -17.03 -8.52
N ASN A 27 16.28 -16.23 -9.03
CA ASN A 27 17.32 -15.57 -8.24
C ASN A 27 16.65 -14.90 -7.04
N GLU A 28 16.89 -15.41 -5.82
CA GLU A 28 16.21 -14.94 -4.62
C GLU A 28 16.40 -13.43 -4.42
N SER A 29 17.57 -12.90 -4.79
CA SER A 29 17.88 -11.46 -4.83
C SER A 29 16.92 -10.66 -5.73
N GLU A 30 16.60 -11.17 -6.93
CA GLU A 30 15.71 -10.51 -7.88
C GLU A 30 14.26 -10.45 -7.32
N THR A 31 13.86 -11.46 -6.56
CA THR A 31 12.56 -11.47 -5.88
C THR A 31 12.51 -10.50 -4.69
N LEU A 32 13.61 -10.35 -3.95
CA LEU A 32 13.73 -9.41 -2.82
C LEU A 32 13.73 -7.96 -3.30
N GLU A 33 14.44 -7.65 -4.39
CA GLU A 33 14.41 -6.32 -5.03
C GLU A 33 13.02 -5.95 -5.53
N GLY A 34 12.31 -6.90 -6.16
CA GLY A 34 10.92 -6.72 -6.58
C GLY A 34 9.99 -6.41 -5.40
N ARG A 35 10.18 -7.10 -4.27
CA ARG A 35 9.43 -6.84 -3.03
C ARG A 35 9.75 -5.49 -2.42
N ALA A 36 11.02 -5.10 -2.36
CA ALA A 36 11.45 -3.80 -1.85
C ALA A 36 10.82 -2.66 -2.67
N THR A 37 10.86 -2.76 -4.01
CA THR A 37 10.23 -1.80 -4.91
C THR A 37 8.71 -1.70 -4.70
N ALA A 38 8.04 -2.84 -4.52
CA ALA A 38 6.60 -2.86 -4.24
C ALA A 38 6.25 -2.23 -2.89
N ILE A 39 7.08 -2.41 -1.86
CA ILE A 39 6.90 -1.77 -0.55
C ILE A 39 7.12 -0.26 -0.67
N GLN A 40 8.15 0.17 -1.41
CA GLN A 40 8.41 1.59 -1.64
C GLN A 40 7.22 2.26 -2.32
N GLY A 41 6.63 1.65 -3.36
CA GLY A 41 5.43 2.19 -4.00
C GLY A 41 4.22 2.29 -3.05
N LYS A 42 4.08 1.35 -2.10
CA LYS A 42 3.04 1.42 -1.06
C LYS A 42 3.31 2.55 -0.06
N LEU A 43 4.57 2.79 0.31
CA LEU A 43 4.98 3.89 1.18
C LEU A 43 4.70 5.24 0.52
N ASP A 44 5.06 5.40 -0.75
CA ASP A 44 4.83 6.65 -1.49
C ASP A 44 3.33 7.00 -1.55
N ASN A 45 2.48 6.00 -1.83
CA ASN A 45 1.03 6.18 -1.78
C ASN A 45 0.56 6.55 -0.37
N THR A 46 1.07 5.87 0.66
CA THR A 46 0.73 6.14 2.06
C THR A 46 1.06 7.58 2.45
N TYR A 47 2.25 8.07 2.11
CA TYR A 47 2.63 9.46 2.38
C TYR A 47 1.76 10.45 1.62
N ARG A 48 1.36 10.15 0.37
CA ARG A 48 0.40 10.97 -0.36
C ARG A 48 -0.95 11.05 0.36
N GLN A 49 -1.45 9.94 0.92
CA GLN A 49 -2.70 9.95 1.71
C GLN A 49 -2.57 10.79 2.98
N ILE A 50 -1.44 10.70 3.69
CA ILE A 50 -1.16 11.52 4.87
C ILE A 50 -1.20 13.01 4.52
N MET A 51 -0.56 13.42 3.41
CA MET A 51 -0.57 14.80 2.95
C MET A 51 -1.98 15.30 2.59
N LEU A 52 -2.78 14.46 1.95
CA LEU A 52 -4.18 14.78 1.61
C LEU A 52 -5.03 14.96 2.86
N LEU A 53 -4.88 14.08 3.86
CA LEU A 53 -5.56 14.19 5.14
C LEU A 53 -5.14 15.44 5.91
N ASP A 54 -3.86 15.81 5.86
CA ASP A 54 -3.38 17.06 6.45
C ASP A 54 -4.02 18.29 5.81
N GLN A 55 -4.14 18.31 4.49
CA GLN A 55 -4.84 19.37 3.80
C GLN A 55 -6.32 19.42 4.21
N ARG A 56 -6.98 18.27 4.29
CA ARG A 56 -8.38 18.18 4.72
C ARG A 56 -8.58 18.68 6.14
N ILE A 57 -7.69 18.32 7.08
CA ILE A 57 -7.73 18.79 8.46
C ILE A 57 -7.55 20.31 8.52
N ARG A 58 -6.63 20.89 7.74
CA ARG A 58 -6.45 22.35 7.66
C ARG A 58 -7.72 23.04 7.18
N ASP A 59 -8.38 22.51 6.16
CA ASP A 59 -9.60 23.10 5.60
C ASP A 59 -10.78 23.00 6.57
N LEU A 60 -10.94 21.85 7.24
CA LEU A 60 -11.94 21.70 8.31
C LEU A 60 -11.69 22.68 9.45
N LYS A 61 -10.44 22.90 9.87
CA LYS A 61 -10.11 23.91 10.90
C LYS A 61 -10.45 25.33 10.45
N ARG A 62 -10.23 25.68 9.17
CA ARG A 62 -10.65 26.98 8.61
C ARG A 62 -12.16 27.14 8.60
N LEU A 63 -12.89 26.10 8.18
CA LEU A 63 -14.36 26.07 8.20
C LEU A 63 -14.90 26.21 9.63
N TYR A 64 -14.26 25.57 10.61
CA TYR A 64 -14.63 25.68 12.01
C TYR A 64 -14.54 27.14 12.49
N LYS A 65 -13.41 27.80 12.24
CA LYS A 65 -13.22 29.23 12.60
C LYS A 65 -14.28 30.13 11.95
N ARG A 66 -14.71 29.82 10.73
CA ARG A 66 -15.82 30.55 10.07
C ARG A 66 -17.17 30.24 10.71
N ALA A 67 -17.43 28.99 11.08
CA ALA A 67 -18.67 28.58 11.72
C ALA A 67 -18.84 29.21 13.12
N GLU A 68 -17.74 29.37 13.83
CA GLU A 68 -17.67 30.03 15.14
C GLU A 68 -18.11 31.49 15.06
N LYS A 69 -17.59 32.25 14.09
CA LYS A 69 -18.02 33.64 13.84
C LYS A 69 -19.51 33.79 13.51
N ASN A 70 -20.13 32.74 12.96
CA ASN A 70 -21.54 32.74 12.56
C ASN A 70 -22.46 32.04 13.58
N ASN A 71 -21.97 31.69 14.78
CA ASN A 71 -22.73 31.03 15.85
C ASN A 71 -23.45 29.73 15.46
N LYS A 72 -22.96 28.99 14.46
CA LYS A 72 -23.60 27.75 13.98
C LYS A 72 -23.21 26.53 14.83
N TYR A 73 -23.87 26.31 15.97
CA TYR A 73 -23.49 25.27 16.95
C TYR A 73 -23.47 23.84 16.38
N ALA A 74 -24.55 23.38 15.74
CA ALA A 74 -24.60 22.03 15.16
C ALA A 74 -23.53 21.80 14.08
N PHE A 75 -23.27 22.83 13.26
CA PHE A 75 -22.25 22.79 12.23
C PHE A 75 -20.83 22.68 12.83
N ARG A 76 -20.54 23.40 13.92
CA ARG A 76 -19.28 23.24 14.67
C ARG A 76 -19.08 21.83 15.19
N TYR A 77 -20.12 21.22 15.75
CA TYR A 77 -20.05 19.85 16.23
C TYR A 77 -19.73 18.87 15.11
N ASN A 78 -20.41 18.98 13.97
CA ASN A 78 -20.14 18.15 12.80
C ASN A 78 -18.69 18.31 12.29
N ILE A 79 -18.19 19.55 12.21
CA ILE A 79 -16.80 19.80 11.81
C ILE A 79 -15.83 19.16 12.82
N ARG A 80 -16.07 19.30 14.12
CA ARG A 80 -15.23 18.68 15.16
C ARG A 80 -15.18 17.16 14.98
N MET A 81 -16.31 16.51 14.75
CA MET A 81 -16.37 15.07 14.46
C MET A 81 -15.55 14.70 13.23
N ASN A 82 -15.70 15.45 12.14
CA ASN A 82 -14.93 15.22 10.90
C ASN A 82 -13.42 15.40 11.10
N VAL A 83 -13.00 16.37 11.92
CA VAL A 83 -11.58 16.54 12.28
C VAL A 83 -11.07 15.33 13.04
N SER A 84 -11.82 14.85 14.05
CA SER A 84 -11.44 13.66 14.81
C SER A 84 -11.29 12.43 13.92
N ILE A 85 -12.24 12.18 13.02
CA ILE A 85 -12.19 11.06 12.07
C ILE A 85 -10.96 11.18 11.16
N ALA A 86 -10.72 12.34 10.57
CA ALA A 86 -9.57 12.55 9.68
C ALA A 86 -8.24 12.35 10.41
N CYS A 87 -8.12 12.81 11.66
CA CYS A 87 -6.95 12.57 12.50
C CYS A 87 -6.74 11.08 12.79
N SER A 88 -7.79 10.34 13.14
CA SER A 88 -7.68 8.89 13.41
C SER A 88 -7.24 8.11 12.17
N ILE A 89 -7.78 8.43 11.00
CA ILE A 89 -7.35 7.81 9.72
C ILE A 89 -5.90 8.19 9.41
N LYS A 90 -5.48 9.44 9.67
CA LYS A 90 -4.09 9.87 9.49
C LYS A 90 -3.14 9.05 10.37
N MET A 91 -3.51 8.81 11.63
CA MET A 91 -2.74 7.96 12.54
C MET A 91 -2.65 6.53 12.04
N MET A 92 -3.73 5.97 11.51
CA MET A 92 -3.72 4.64 10.89
C MET A 92 -2.70 4.57 9.74
N TYR A 93 -2.62 5.58 8.87
CA TYR A 93 -1.61 5.62 7.81
C TYR A 93 -0.17 5.76 8.35
N TYR A 94 0.05 6.53 9.43
CA TYR A 94 1.36 6.56 10.08
C TYR A 94 1.78 5.19 10.62
N HIS A 95 0.87 4.47 11.29
CA HIS A 95 1.15 3.12 11.76
C HIS A 95 1.45 2.17 10.60
N TYR A 96 0.68 2.25 9.51
CA TYR A 96 0.94 1.46 8.31
C TYR A 96 2.31 1.76 7.69
N ALA A 97 2.65 3.05 7.56
CA ALA A 97 3.95 3.48 7.04
C ALA A 97 5.10 2.93 7.90
N ASN A 98 5.01 3.04 9.22
CA ASN A 98 6.04 2.52 10.13
C ASN A 98 6.24 1.00 9.97
N THR A 99 5.14 0.24 9.87
CA THR A 99 5.21 -1.21 9.61
C THR A 99 5.90 -1.52 8.28
N LYS A 100 5.64 -0.72 7.24
CA LYS A 100 6.23 -0.91 5.91
C LYS A 100 7.68 -0.47 5.81
N VAL A 101 8.07 0.59 6.51
CA VAL A 101 9.48 0.98 6.66
C VAL A 101 10.27 -0.13 7.36
N ALA A 102 9.76 -0.66 8.47
CA ALA A 102 10.42 -1.78 9.16
C ALA A 102 10.50 -3.06 8.31
N GLU A 103 9.52 -3.30 7.43
CA GLU A 103 9.58 -4.40 6.46
C GLU A 103 10.63 -4.14 5.36
N LEU A 104 10.69 -2.90 4.84
CA LEU A 104 11.67 -2.48 3.84
C LEU A 104 13.10 -2.63 4.39
N GLU A 105 13.37 -2.13 5.59
CA GLU A 105 14.67 -2.22 6.25
C GLU A 105 15.14 -3.67 6.35
N ARG A 106 14.26 -4.60 6.74
CA ARG A 106 14.59 -6.04 6.80
C ARG A 106 14.98 -6.61 5.44
N ILE A 107 14.24 -6.24 4.38
CA ILE A 107 14.54 -6.73 3.03
C ILE A 107 15.85 -6.12 2.51
N THR A 108 16.11 -4.85 2.80
CA THR A 108 17.36 -4.18 2.45
C THR A 108 18.55 -4.85 3.14
N THR A 109 18.46 -5.18 4.43
CA THR A 109 19.51 -5.93 5.13
C THR A 109 19.73 -7.32 4.49
N GLN A 110 18.67 -8.04 4.14
CA GLN A 110 18.78 -9.34 3.47
C GLN A 110 19.47 -9.24 2.10
N LEU A 111 19.19 -8.18 1.33
CA LEU A 111 19.85 -7.93 0.05
C LEU A 111 21.35 -7.64 0.23
N GLU A 112 21.72 -6.87 1.25
CA GLU A 112 23.13 -6.57 1.56
C GLU A 112 23.90 -7.82 2.00
N GLU A 113 23.29 -8.68 2.81
CA GLU A 113 23.86 -9.97 3.22
C GLU A 113 24.05 -10.90 2.02
N ALA A 114 23.04 -11.05 1.17
CA ALA A 114 23.11 -11.88 -0.03
C ALA A 114 24.16 -11.38 -1.05
N ARG A 115 24.35 -10.06 -1.16
CA ARG A 115 25.38 -9.48 -2.01
C ARG A 115 26.79 -9.75 -1.49
N SER A 116 26.96 -9.75 -0.17
CA SER A 116 28.26 -9.97 0.47
C SER A 116 28.71 -11.43 0.31
N THR A 117 27.82 -12.40 0.50
CA THR A 117 28.14 -13.84 0.34
C THR A 117 28.48 -14.23 -1.10
N ALA A 118 27.90 -13.55 -2.10
CA ALA A 118 28.25 -13.77 -3.50
C ALA A 118 29.68 -13.32 -3.86
N SER A 119 30.26 -12.37 -3.11
CA SER A 119 31.62 -11.86 -3.38
C SER A 119 32.73 -12.78 -2.86
N ASP A 120 32.48 -13.54 -1.78
CA ASP A 120 33.51 -14.33 -1.09
C ASP A 120 33.80 -15.70 -1.74
N THR A 121 33.01 -16.12 -2.73
CA THR A 121 33.12 -17.43 -3.39
C THR A 121 33.97 -17.43 -4.67
N SER A 122 34.51 -16.28 -5.09
CA SER A 122 35.17 -16.12 -6.39
C SER A 122 36.71 -16.26 -6.40
N ASP A 123 37.39 -16.43 -5.25
CA ASP A 123 38.85 -16.28 -5.16
C ASP A 123 39.60 -17.58 -4.76
N GLY A 124 39.19 -18.72 -5.32
CA GLY A 124 39.62 -20.05 -4.82
C GLY A 124 40.10 -21.10 -5.82
N ASP A 125 40.34 -20.79 -7.10
CA ASP A 125 40.82 -21.81 -8.06
C ASP A 125 41.96 -21.32 -8.96
N ARG A 126 43.19 -21.43 -8.43
CA ARG A 126 44.44 -21.41 -9.20
C ARG A 126 45.49 -22.23 -8.47
N VAL A 127 45.62 -23.51 -8.86
CA VAL A 127 46.81 -24.35 -8.62
C VAL A 127 47.25 -24.93 -9.96
#